data_AF-A0A1X1R812-F1
#
_entry.id   AF-A0A1X1R812-F1
#
_cell.length_a   1.000
_cell.length_b   1.000
_cell.length_c   1.000
_cell.angle_alpha   90.00
_cell.angle_beta   90.00
_cell.angle_gamma   90.00
#
_symmetry.space_group_name_H-M   'P 1'
#
loop_
_entity.id
_entity.type
_entity.pdbx_description
1 polymer ?
#
loop_
_entity_poly.entity_id
_entity_poly.type
_entity_poly.pdbx_seq_one_letter_code
_entity_poly.pdbx_strand_id
1 'polypeptide(L)' 'MNTEESDMTNETRTVECRCGETVELPSGWANQCGRCGTEYNGSGQRLRDDWRGNPSLYDDEIGDLEGYEIQHADDW' A
#
# COMPACT_ATOMS: atom_id res chain seq x y z
N MET A 1 -1.83 42.41 0.39
CA MET A 1 -1.87 41.05 0.97
C MET A 1 -2.18 40.14 -0.19
N ASN A 2 -1.15 39.53 -0.78
CA ASN A 2 -1.31 38.61 -1.89
C ASN A 2 -1.33 37.22 -1.27
N THR A 3 -2.48 36.57 -1.37
CA THR A 3 -2.67 35.18 -0.96
C THR A 3 -1.86 34.32 -1.92
N GLU A 4 -0.79 33.69 -1.44
CA GLU A 4 -0.08 32.68 -2.20
C GLU A 4 -0.98 31.44 -2.24
N GLU A 5 -1.68 31.24 -3.36
CA GLU A 5 -2.27 29.95 -3.70
C GLU A 5 -1.12 28.98 -3.95
N SER A 6 -0.83 28.15 -2.96
CA SER A 6 0.10 27.04 -3.09
C SER A 6 -0.43 26.11 -4.17
N ASP A 7 0.25 26.09 -5.31
CA ASP A 7 0.13 25.09 -6.37
C ASP A 7 0.29 23.70 -5.73
N MET A 8 -0.82 23.02 -5.44
CA MET A 8 -0.80 21.63 -4.99
C MET A 8 -0.44 20.77 -6.20
N THR A 9 0.84 20.72 -6.54
CA THR A 9 1.34 19.79 -7.54
C THR A 9 1.01 18.38 -7.04
N ASN A 10 0.04 17.75 -7.69
CA ASN A 10 -0.34 16.35 -7.51
C ASN A 10 0.77 15.48 -8.13
N GLU A 11 1.99 15.61 -7.63
CA GLU A 11 3.09 14.72 -8.02
C GLU A 11 2.77 13.34 -7.47
N THR A 12 2.25 12.50 -8.36
CA THR A 12 2.00 11.10 -8.06
C THR A 12 3.32 10.45 -7.69
N ARG A 13 3.43 9.96 -6.45
CA ARG A 13 4.63 9.28 -5.96
C ARG A 13 4.90 8.04 -6.81
N THR A 14 6.17 7.74 -7.02
CA THR A 14 6.60 6.52 -7.73
C THR A 14 7.53 5.67 -6.87
N VAL A 15 7.60 4.37 -7.17
CA VAL A 15 8.54 3.42 -6.57
C VAL A 15 9.11 2.49 -7.65
N GLU A 16 10.40 2.14 -7.53
CA GLU A 16 11.00 1.10 -8.38
C GLU A 16 10.64 -0.28 -7.84
N CYS A 17 9.93 -1.06 -8.65
CA CYS A 17 9.61 -2.44 -8.31
C CYS A 17 10.85 -3.33 -8.44
N ARG A 18 10.94 -4.40 -7.64
CA ARG A 18 12.03 -5.38 -7.72
C ARG A 18 12.15 -6.06 -9.08
N CYS A 19 11.09 -6.07 -9.89
CA CYS A 19 11.12 -6.57 -11.26
C CYS A 19 11.69 -5.56 -12.29
N GLY A 20 12.10 -4.37 -11.83
CA GLY A 20 12.66 -3.28 -12.63
C GLY A 20 11.64 -2.31 -13.25
N GLU A 21 10.33 -2.51 -12.99
CA GLU A 21 9.27 -1.60 -13.47
C GLU A 21 9.06 -0.44 -12.50
N THR A 22 8.81 0.76 -13.01
CA THR A 22 8.38 1.90 -12.19
C THR A 22 6.88 1.82 -11.94
N VAL A 23 6.46 1.96 -10.68
CA VAL A 23 5.04 1.93 -10.29
C VAL A 23 4.61 3.31 -9.83
N GLU A 24 3.57 3.85 -10.45
CA GLU A 24 2.86 5.05 -9.97
C GLU A 24 1.95 4.69 -8.80
N LEU A 25 1.86 5.58 -7.81
CA LEU A 25 1.11 5.38 -6.58
C LEU A 25 -0.09 6.34 -6.44
N PRO A 26 -1.06 6.35 -7.36
CA PRO A 26 -2.22 7.25 -7.28
C PRO A 26 -3.18 6.91 -6.13
N SER A 27 -3.16 5.68 -5.63
CA SER A 27 -3.96 5.24 -4.48
C SER A 27 -3.16 5.30 -3.18
N GLY A 28 -3.79 5.81 -2.11
CA GLY A 28 -3.25 5.72 -0.76
C GLY A 28 -3.13 4.27 -0.24
N TRP A 29 -3.93 3.35 -0.80
CA TRP A 29 -4.12 2.00 -0.27
C TRP A 29 -3.23 0.95 -0.93
N ALA A 30 -3.43 0.70 -2.23
CA ALA A 30 -2.73 -0.34 -2.96
C ALA A 30 -2.58 0.04 -4.43
N ASN A 31 -1.38 -0.13 -4.96
CA ASN A 31 -0.99 0.15 -6.33
C ASN A 31 -0.18 -1.04 -6.83
N GLN A 32 -0.67 -1.69 -7.89
CA GLN A 32 -0.08 -2.92 -8.41
C GLN A 32 0.98 -2.62 -9.46
N CYS A 33 2.14 -3.26 -9.34
CA CYS A 33 3.09 -3.34 -10.43
C CYS A 33 2.49 -4.12 -11.61
N GLY A 34 2.27 -3.46 -12.75
CA GLY A 34 1.68 -4.09 -13.93
C GLY A 34 2.49 -5.25 -14.52
N ARG A 35 3.78 -5.37 -14.17
CA ARG A 35 4.66 -6.43 -14.68
C ARG A 35 4.69 -7.69 -13.82
N CYS A 36 4.79 -7.57 -12.49
CA CYS A 36 4.96 -8.71 -11.60
C CYS A 36 3.86 -8.88 -10.56
N GLY A 37 2.88 -7.98 -10.51
CA GLY A 37 1.74 -8.07 -9.59
C GLY A 37 2.04 -7.68 -8.13
N THR A 38 3.29 -7.36 -7.78
CA THR A 38 3.62 -6.84 -6.43
C THR A 38 2.87 -5.54 -6.18
N GLU A 39 2.27 -5.42 -5.00
CA GLU A 39 1.52 -4.22 -4.62
C GLU A 39 2.27 -3.36 -3.61
N TYR A 40 2.04 -2.05 -3.70
CA TYR A 40 2.61 -1.03 -2.84
C TYR A 40 1.52 -0.09 -2.33
N ASN A 41 1.58 0.33 -1.07
CA ASN A 41 0.70 1.40 -0.59
C ASN A 41 1.13 2.78 -1.12
N GLY A 42 0.34 3.82 -0.85
CA GLY A 42 0.62 5.19 -1.33
C GLY A 42 1.95 5.78 -0.81
N SER A 43 2.49 5.23 0.27
CA SER A 43 3.80 5.59 0.82
C SER A 43 4.97 4.86 0.15
N GLY A 44 4.69 3.90 -0.74
CA GLY A 44 5.70 3.09 -1.45
C GLY A 44 6.18 1.87 -0.68
N GLN A 45 5.50 1.46 0.39
CA GLN A 45 5.82 0.23 1.12
C GLN A 45 5.24 -0.97 0.38
N ARG A 46 6.06 -1.99 0.14
CA ARG A 46 5.59 -3.27 -0.44
C ARG A 46 4.62 -3.94 0.53
N LEU A 47 3.45 -4.34 0.02
CA LEU A 47 2.49 -5.15 0.75
C LEU A 47 2.88 -6.63 0.71
N ARG A 48 2.53 -7.38 1.75
CA ARG A 48 2.63 -8.86 1.74
C ARG A 48 1.71 -9.42 0.67
N ASP A 49 2.05 -10.54 0.04
CA ASP A 49 1.26 -11.04 -1.10
C ASP A 49 -0.17 -11.48 -0.68
N ASP A 50 -0.35 -11.78 0.60
CA ASP A 50 -1.60 -12.21 1.23
C ASP A 50 -2.26 -11.14 2.11
N TRP A 51 -1.85 -9.86 1.98
CA TRP A 51 -2.30 -8.78 2.88
C TRP A 51 -3.82 -8.62 2.97
N ARG A 52 -4.56 -9.00 1.92
CA ARG A 52 -6.03 -8.95 1.89
C ARG A 52 -6.69 -9.97 2.82
N GLY A 53 -5.95 -10.98 3.27
CA GLY A 53 -6.43 -11.96 4.24
C GLY A 53 -6.39 -11.46 5.68
N ASN A 54 -5.73 -10.33 5.96
CA ASN A 54 -5.60 -9.79 7.30
C ASN A 54 -6.96 -9.23 7.79
N PRO A 55 -7.56 -9.77 8.87
CA PRO A 55 -8.83 -9.28 9.41
C PRO A 55 -8.84 -7.79 9.77
N SER A 56 -7.68 -7.19 10.10
CA SER A 56 -7.58 -5.74 10.36
C SER A 56 -8.00 -4.88 9.16
N LEU A 57 -8.06 -5.46 7.97
CA LEU A 57 -8.56 -4.77 6.77
C LEU A 57 -10.08 -4.51 6.82
N TYR A 58 -10.82 -5.28 7.62
CA TYR A 58 -12.28 -5.29 7.65
C TYR A 58 -12.89 -5.00 9.02
N ASP A 59 -12.08 -5.08 10.08
CA ASP A 59 -12.48 -4.87 11.47
C ASP A 59 -11.49 -3.90 12.13
N ASP A 60 -11.98 -2.71 12.51
CA ASP A 60 -11.17 -1.64 13.10
C ASP A 60 -10.85 -1.87 14.59
N GLU A 61 -11.45 -2.89 15.22
CA GLU A 61 -11.08 -3.34 16.56
C GLU A 61 -9.84 -4.25 16.53
N ILE A 62 -9.47 -4.79 15.36
CA ILE A 62 -8.33 -5.69 15.19
C ILE A 62 -7.10 -4.91 14.67
N GLY A 63 -6.00 -4.95 15.43
CA GLY A 63 -4.75 -4.34 15.02
C GLY A 63 -4.01 -5.13 13.91
N ASP A 64 -3.14 -4.45 13.15
CA ASP A 64 -2.40 -5.08 12.04
C ASP A 64 -1.60 -6.33 12.42
N LEU A 65 -1.01 -6.34 13.63
CA LEU A 65 -0.25 -7.47 14.15
C LEU A 65 -1.17 -8.62 14.58
N GLU A 66 -2.25 -8.31 15.32
CA GLU A 66 -3.22 -9.30 15.77
C GLU A 66 -3.90 -9.98 14.58
N GLY A 67 -4.31 -9.21 13.57
CA GLY A 67 -4.91 -9.78 12.38
C GLY A 67 -3.93 -10.62 11.56
N TYR A 68 -2.63 -10.29 11.56
CA TYR A 68 -1.60 -11.20 11.00
C TYR A 68 -1.53 -12.51 11.79
N GLU A 69 -1.48 -12.45 13.12
CA GLU A 69 -1.43 -13.65 13.96
C GLU A 69 -2.68 -14.53 13.77
N ILE A 70 -3.86 -13.93 13.64
CA ILE A 70 -5.12 -14.65 13.31
C ILE A 70 -5.03 -15.31 11.94
N GLN A 71 -4.59 -14.57 10.91
CA GLN A 71 -4.48 -15.07 9.53
C GLN A 71 -3.58 -16.30 9.42
N HIS A 72 -2.53 -16.40 10.24
CA HIS A 72 -1.51 -17.44 10.20
C HIS A 72 -1.59 -18.43 11.38
N ALA A 73 -2.70 -18.45 12.14
CA ALA A 73 -2.84 -19.28 13.33
C ALA A 73 -2.70 -20.80 13.04
N ASP A 74 -2.96 -21.22 11.80
CA ASP A 74 -2.97 -22.62 11.35
C ASP A 74 -1.86 -22.94 10.32
N ASP A 75 -0.89 -22.07 10.14
CA ASP A 75 0.25 -22.31 9.23
C ASP A 75 1.28 -23.21 9.92
N TRP A 76 1.28 -24.52 9.60
CA TRP A 76 2.17 -25.54 10.16
C TRP A 76 3.18 -26.07 9.14
#